data_AF-A0A1G9QP02-F1
#
_entry.id   AF-A0A1G9QP02-F1
#
_cell.length_a   1.000
_cell.length_b   1.000
_cell.length_c   1.000
_cell.angle_alpha   90.00
_cell.angle_beta   90.00
_cell.angle_gamma   90.00
#
_symmetry.space_group_name_H-M   'P 1'
#
loop_
_entity.id
_entity.type
_entity.pdbx_description
1 polymer ?
#
loop_
_entity_poly.entity_id
_entity_poly.type
_entity_poly.pdbx_seq_one_letter_code
_entity_poly.pdbx_strand_id
1 'polypeptide(L)'
;MSLPPSYRHFLLFSNGWGVEEYSLAPVAEVGWLRDVWPAAVEAWTSPADEERPSVPDDVYFVYGEEQNRHAIRVEYLPDTLLVGLWDGLLLLNPHVMTSDGEWEAWLLAAWKAGADRHRSFWDLMKDLCTPRR
;
A
#
# COMPACT_ATOMS: atom_id res chain seq x y z
N MET A 1 -8.24 4.26 15.74
CA MET A 1 -7.35 4.84 14.71
C MET A 1 -8.21 5.47 13.63
N SER A 2 -7.80 6.60 13.06
CA SER A 2 -8.50 7.25 11.94
C SER A 2 -7.79 6.94 10.62
N LEU A 3 -8.53 6.90 9.52
CA LEU A 3 -7.94 6.83 8.17
C LEU A 3 -6.96 8.01 7.94
N PRO A 4 -5.91 7.80 7.13
CA PRO A 4 -4.89 8.83 6.90
C PRO A 4 -5.50 10.08 6.25
N PRO A 5 -5.04 11.30 6.61
CA PRO A 5 -5.67 12.54 6.19
C PRO A 5 -5.89 12.66 4.68
N SER A 6 -4.87 12.35 3.87
CA SER A 6 -4.93 12.46 2.41
C SER A 6 -5.96 11.51 1.79
N TYR A 7 -6.01 10.26 2.24
CA TYR A 7 -7.02 9.30 1.81
C TYR A 7 -8.43 9.71 2.24
N ARG A 8 -8.58 10.23 3.46
CA ARG A 8 -9.87 10.75 3.94
C ARG A 8 -10.36 11.93 3.08
N HIS A 9 -9.47 12.84 2.68
CA HIS A 9 -9.82 13.93 1.77
C HIS A 9 -10.27 13.41 0.40
N PHE A 10 -9.61 12.38 -0.15
CA PHE A 10 -10.05 11.73 -1.37
C PHE A 10 -11.47 11.14 -1.23
N LEU A 11 -11.72 10.39 -0.16
CA LEU A 11 -13.04 9.79 0.10
C LEU A 11 -14.14 10.85 0.25
N LEU A 12 -13.84 11.99 0.89
CA LEU A 12 -14.80 13.11 1.00
C LEU A 12 -15.06 13.80 -0.34
N PHE A 13 -14.10 13.77 -1.26
CA PHE A 13 -14.20 14.45 -2.55
C PHE A 13 -14.91 13.62 -3.61
N SER A 14 -14.51 12.36 -3.83
CA SER A 14 -15.09 11.50 -4.88
C SER A 14 -15.73 10.24 -4.35
N ASN A 15 -15.28 9.74 -3.19
CA ASN A 15 -15.70 8.46 -2.61
C ASN A 15 -15.59 7.30 -3.61
N GLY A 16 -14.39 7.11 -4.16
CA GLY A 16 -14.11 6.13 -5.21
C GLY A 16 -13.90 6.79 -6.57
N TRP A 17 -13.24 6.08 -7.48
CA TRP A 17 -12.91 6.56 -8.83
C TRP A 17 -12.49 5.40 -9.74
N GLY A 18 -12.65 5.56 -11.05
CA GLY A 18 -12.13 4.61 -12.05
C GLY A 18 -13.00 3.36 -12.23
N VAL A 19 -12.47 2.39 -12.98
CA VAL A 19 -13.13 1.10 -13.27
C VAL A 19 -12.09 -0.01 -13.31
N GLU A 20 -12.46 -1.19 -12.81
CA GLU A 20 -11.67 -2.42 -12.89
C GLU A 20 -10.20 -2.22 -12.45
N GLU A 21 -9.25 -2.41 -13.37
CA GLU A 21 -7.80 -2.51 -13.16
C GLU A 21 -7.13 -1.17 -12.77
N TYR A 22 -7.82 -0.06 -13.00
CA TYR A 22 -7.39 1.29 -12.60
C TYR A 22 -8.53 1.96 -11.82
N SER A 23 -8.55 1.71 -10.52
CA SER A 23 -9.66 2.11 -9.66
C SER A 23 -9.21 2.46 -8.24
N LEU A 24 -10.02 3.29 -7.59
CA LEU A 24 -9.96 3.57 -6.17
C LEU A 24 -11.33 3.20 -5.60
N ALA A 25 -11.33 2.33 -4.59
CA ALA A 25 -12.55 1.80 -4.01
C ALA A 25 -13.32 2.88 -3.23
N PRO A 26 -14.66 2.90 -3.32
CA PRO A 26 -15.48 3.71 -2.43
C PRO A 26 -15.34 3.21 -0.99
N VAL A 27 -15.64 4.06 0.00
CA VAL A 27 -15.52 3.70 1.43
C VAL A 27 -16.34 2.47 1.84
N ALA A 28 -17.38 2.11 1.09
CA ALA A 28 -18.21 0.93 1.34
C ALA A 28 -17.52 -0.39 0.96
N GLU A 29 -16.49 -0.34 0.13
CA GLU A 29 -15.81 -1.52 -0.44
C GLU A 29 -14.37 -1.69 0.07
N VAL A 30 -13.85 -0.71 0.80
CA VAL A 30 -12.50 -0.77 1.37
C VAL A 30 -12.49 -1.73 2.56
N GLY A 31 -11.42 -2.51 2.69
CA GLY A 31 -11.29 -3.46 3.78
C GLY A 31 -9.86 -3.95 3.95
N TRP A 32 -9.60 -4.62 5.06
CA TRP A 32 -8.28 -5.19 5.33
C TRP A 32 -7.98 -6.30 4.33
N LEU A 33 -6.77 -6.34 3.80
CA LEU A 33 -6.40 -7.23 2.72
C LEU A 33 -6.66 -8.70 3.07
N ARG A 34 -6.37 -9.11 4.31
CA ARG A 34 -6.66 -10.46 4.82
C ARG A 34 -8.15 -10.84 4.77
N ASP A 35 -9.05 -9.86 4.87
CA ASP A 35 -10.49 -10.08 4.95
C ASP A 35 -11.12 -10.04 3.55
N VAL A 36 -10.70 -9.09 2.70
CA VAL A 36 -11.28 -8.88 1.37
C VAL A 36 -10.62 -9.72 0.28
N TRP A 37 -9.34 -10.07 0.44
CA TRP A 37 -8.60 -10.86 -0.53
C TRP A 37 -7.49 -11.71 0.13
N PRO A 38 -7.85 -12.73 0.92
CA PRO A 38 -6.86 -13.58 1.62
C PRO A 38 -5.88 -14.28 0.68
N ALA A 39 -6.32 -14.70 -0.52
CA ALA A 39 -5.45 -15.31 -1.51
C ALA A 39 -4.31 -14.38 -1.99
N ALA A 40 -4.50 -13.06 -1.93
CA ALA A 40 -3.40 -12.12 -2.20
C ALA A 40 -2.35 -12.18 -1.08
N VAL A 41 -2.76 -12.25 0.18
CA VAL A 41 -1.83 -12.42 1.30
C VAL A 41 -1.02 -13.71 1.11
N GLU A 42 -1.69 -14.84 0.87
CA GLU A 42 -1.07 -16.15 0.65
C GLU A 42 -0.06 -16.16 -0.51
N ALA A 43 -0.33 -15.40 -1.58
CA ALA A 43 0.57 -15.31 -2.73
C ALA A 43 1.90 -14.58 -2.43
N TRP A 44 1.92 -13.73 -1.39
CA TRP A 44 3.07 -12.92 -1.02
C TRP A 44 3.74 -13.37 0.28
N THR A 45 3.09 -14.21 1.08
CA THR A 45 3.62 -14.78 2.33
C THR A 45 3.97 -16.25 2.16
N SER A 46 5.13 -16.67 2.67
CA SER A 46 5.50 -18.06 2.87
C SER A 46 5.48 -18.41 4.37
N PRO A 47 5.21 -19.67 4.78
CA PRO A 47 5.43 -20.11 6.15
C PRO A 47 6.86 -19.82 6.67
N ALA A 48 7.84 -19.78 5.76
CA ALA A 48 9.22 -19.43 6.11
C ALA A 48 9.41 -17.94 6.48
N ASP A 49 8.47 -17.06 6.13
CA ASP A 49 8.54 -15.64 6.47
C ASP A 49 8.18 -15.38 7.94
N GLU A 50 7.45 -16.28 8.61
CA GLU A 50 7.15 -16.15 10.05
C GLU A 50 8.40 -16.22 10.93
N GLU A 51 9.41 -16.99 10.49
CA GLU A 51 10.69 -17.14 11.19
C GLU A 51 11.75 -16.14 10.69
N ARG A 52 11.46 -15.40 9.62
CA ARG A 52 12.39 -14.46 9.01
C ARG A 52 12.42 -13.16 9.83
N PRO A 53 13.62 -12.63 10.16
CA PRO A 53 13.71 -11.32 10.79
C PRO A 53 13.08 -10.25 9.90
N SER A 54 12.33 -9.34 10.53
CA SER A 54 11.80 -8.13 9.87
C SER A 54 12.91 -7.36 9.18
N VAL A 55 12.59 -6.74 8.04
CA VAL A 55 13.52 -5.87 7.31
C VAL A 55 13.97 -4.72 8.23
N PRO A 56 15.28 -4.51 8.47
CA PRO A 56 15.78 -3.43 9.32
C PRO A 56 15.34 -2.03 8.87
N ASP A 57 15.18 -1.11 9.83
CA ASP A 57 14.69 0.26 9.60
C ASP A 57 15.51 1.04 8.56
N ASP A 58 16.84 0.91 8.60
CA ASP A 58 17.78 1.59 7.69
C ASP A 58 17.67 1.11 6.25
N VAL A 59 17.17 -0.10 6.04
CA VAL A 59 16.83 -0.65 4.71
C VAL A 59 15.38 -0.33 4.35
N TYR A 60 14.46 -0.46 5.30
CA TYR A 60 13.03 -0.33 5.07
C TYR A 60 12.62 1.12 4.79
N PHE A 61 13.07 2.10 5.57
CA PHE A 61 12.58 3.48 5.50
C PHE A 61 13.26 4.36 4.42
N VAL A 62 13.89 3.73 3.42
CA VAL A 62 14.35 4.40 2.20
C VAL A 62 13.18 4.49 1.22
N TYR A 63 12.82 5.72 0.84
CA TYR A 63 11.72 6.03 -0.10
C TYR A 63 12.25 6.74 -1.35
N GLY A 64 11.47 6.72 -2.43
CA GLY A 64 11.84 7.34 -3.71
C GLY A 64 12.59 6.37 -4.62
N GLU A 65 13.50 6.87 -5.46
CA GLU A 65 14.19 6.08 -6.48
C GLU A 65 15.16 5.04 -5.91
N GLU A 66 15.78 5.35 -4.77
CA GLU A 66 16.78 4.51 -4.10
C GLU A 66 16.16 3.39 -3.24
N GLN A 67 14.82 3.30 -3.18
CA GLN A 67 14.16 2.29 -2.36
C GLN A 67 14.43 0.88 -2.90
N ASN A 68 14.69 -0.07 -2.01
CA ASN A 68 14.67 -1.48 -2.39
C ASN A 68 13.24 -2.02 -2.36
N ARG A 69 12.63 -2.18 -3.55
CA ARG A 69 11.25 -2.67 -3.71
C ARG A 69 10.99 -4.06 -3.14
N HIS A 70 12.03 -4.89 -3.04
CA HIS A 70 11.94 -6.25 -2.50
C HIS A 70 12.01 -6.27 -0.96
N ALA A 71 12.46 -5.18 -0.34
CA ALA A 71 12.62 -5.05 1.10
C ALA A 71 11.30 -4.66 1.77
N ILE A 72 10.25 -5.45 1.50
CA ILE A 72 8.94 -5.30 2.15
C ILE A 72 8.93 -6.05 3.48
N ARG A 73 8.22 -5.49 4.46
CA ARG A 73 7.88 -6.15 5.72
C ARG A 73 6.59 -6.91 5.50
N VAL A 74 6.73 -8.13 5.00
CA VAL A 74 5.61 -8.97 4.57
C VAL A 74 4.65 -9.25 5.74
N GLU A 75 5.14 -9.23 6.97
CA GLU A 75 4.34 -9.34 8.19
C GLU A 75 3.30 -8.21 8.35
N TYR A 76 3.47 -7.07 7.67
CA TYR A 76 2.48 -5.98 7.67
C TYR A 76 1.38 -6.19 6.63
N LEU A 77 1.63 -7.01 5.60
CA LEU A 77 0.74 -7.16 4.45
C LEU A 77 -0.72 -7.53 4.82
N PRO A 78 -0.98 -8.49 5.74
CA PRO A 78 -2.35 -8.86 6.12
C PRO A 78 -3.14 -7.72 6.76
N ASP A 79 -2.44 -6.73 7.34
CA ASP A 79 -3.00 -5.58 8.05
C ASP A 79 -3.10 -4.32 7.18
N THR A 80 -2.72 -4.40 5.91
CA THR A 80 -2.90 -3.31 4.99
C THR A 80 -4.37 -3.17 4.57
N LEU A 81 -4.82 -1.93 4.35
CA LEU A 81 -6.13 -1.61 3.82
C LEU A 81 -6.07 -1.59 2.29
N LEU A 82 -6.85 -2.43 1.61
CA LEU A 82 -6.98 -2.41 0.16
C LEU A 82 -7.88 -1.24 -0.24
N VAL A 83 -7.34 -0.28 -1.00
CA VAL A 83 -8.03 0.96 -1.37
C VAL A 83 -8.23 1.14 -2.87
N GLY A 84 -7.72 0.23 -3.69
CA GLY A 84 -7.85 0.31 -5.14
C GLY A 84 -6.88 -0.59 -5.89
N LEU A 85 -6.88 -0.44 -7.21
CA LEU A 85 -6.04 -1.17 -8.16
C LEU A 85 -5.35 -0.19 -9.12
N TRP A 86 -4.09 -0.45 -9.44
CA TRP A 86 -3.31 0.31 -10.43
C TRP A 86 -2.16 -0.53 -11.01
N ASP A 87 -2.45 -1.43 -11.95
CA ASP A 87 -1.48 -2.45 -12.40
C ASP A 87 -0.85 -3.27 -11.24
N GLY A 88 -1.61 -3.38 -10.14
CA GLY A 88 -1.19 -3.89 -8.84
C GLY A 88 -2.19 -3.49 -7.76
N LEU A 89 -1.95 -3.90 -6.52
CA LEU A 89 -2.78 -3.55 -5.38
C LEU A 89 -2.35 -2.20 -4.80
N LEU A 90 -3.30 -1.29 -4.59
CA LEU A 90 -3.09 -0.07 -3.81
C LEU A 90 -3.45 -0.34 -2.36
N LEU A 91 -2.45 -0.29 -1.49
CA LEU A 91 -2.57 -0.68 -0.09
C LEU A 91 -2.16 0.47 0.83
N LEU A 92 -2.85 0.64 1.97
CA LEU A 92 -2.44 1.56 3.04
C LEU A 92 -2.03 0.77 4.27
N ASN A 93 -0.81 1.01 4.75
CA ASN A 93 -0.18 0.28 5.84
C ASN A 93 -0.27 1.07 7.16
N PRO A 94 -1.12 0.66 8.12
CA PRO A 94 -1.27 1.35 9.40
C PRO A 94 -0.08 1.12 10.36
N HIS A 95 0.82 0.17 10.10
CA HIS A 95 1.97 -0.09 10.98
C HIS A 95 3.07 0.97 10.85
N VAL A 96 3.07 1.72 9.76
CA VAL A 96 4.02 2.80 9.49
C VAL A 96 3.24 4.09 9.31
N MET A 97 3.34 4.96 10.30
CA MET A 97 2.64 6.24 10.33
C MET A 97 3.62 7.39 10.49
N THR A 98 3.41 8.45 9.71
CA THR A 98 4.11 9.71 9.87
C THR A 98 3.55 10.50 11.06
N SER A 99 4.26 11.54 11.50
CA SER A 99 3.86 12.36 12.65
C SER A 99 2.56 13.15 12.44
N ASP A 100 2.16 13.39 11.18
CA ASP A 100 0.89 14.02 10.79
C ASP A 100 -0.24 13.01 10.57
N GLY A 101 0.03 11.71 10.76
CA GLY A 101 -0.97 10.65 10.72
C GLY A 101 -1.24 10.06 9.33
N GLU A 102 -0.39 10.36 8.33
CA GLU A 102 -0.40 9.60 7.08
C GLU A 102 0.08 8.18 7.33
N TRP A 103 -0.52 7.25 6.58
CA TRP A 103 -0.10 5.86 6.56
C TRP A 103 0.77 5.66 5.33
N GLU A 104 1.78 4.81 5.46
CA GLU A 104 2.57 4.39 4.31
C GLU A 104 1.66 3.75 3.26
N ALA A 105 1.87 4.09 1.99
CA ALA A 105 1.07 3.61 0.88
C ALA A 105 1.92 2.75 -0.05
N TRP A 106 1.39 1.62 -0.50
CA TRP A 106 2.09 0.67 -1.35
C TRP A 106 1.37 0.53 -2.69
N LEU A 107 2.13 0.49 -3.78
CA LEU A 107 1.75 -0.22 -4.99
C LEU A 107 2.44 -1.59 -4.97
N LEU A 108 1.70 -2.63 -4.58
CA LEU A 108 2.19 -4.00 -4.56
C LEU A 108 1.87 -4.68 -5.90
N ALA A 109 2.89 -5.09 -6.65
CA ALA A 109 2.70 -5.63 -7.99
C ALA A 109 3.64 -6.82 -8.24
N ALA A 110 3.08 -7.95 -8.69
CA ALA A 110 3.86 -9.19 -8.90
C ALA A 110 4.99 -8.99 -9.92
N TRP A 111 4.77 -8.19 -10.96
CA TRP A 111 5.77 -7.89 -11.98
C TRP A 111 6.92 -6.99 -11.48
N LYS A 112 6.75 -6.32 -10.33
CA LYS A 112 7.82 -5.56 -9.64
C LYS A 112 8.59 -6.39 -8.61
N ALA A 113 8.15 -7.63 -8.35
CA ALA A 113 8.67 -8.50 -7.30
C ALA A 113 8.73 -7.83 -5.90
N GLY A 114 7.76 -6.95 -5.61
CA GLY A 114 7.68 -6.24 -4.34
C GLY A 114 6.72 -5.05 -4.37
N ALA A 115 6.96 -4.07 -3.51
CA ALA A 115 6.14 -2.88 -3.40
C ALA A 115 6.94 -1.60 -3.70
N ASP A 116 6.35 -0.71 -4.51
CA ASP A 116 6.73 0.70 -4.49
C ASP A 116 6.03 1.37 -3.32
N ARG A 117 6.81 1.80 -2.33
CA ARG A 117 6.33 2.37 -1.07
C ARG A 117 6.48 3.88 -1.07
N HIS A 118 5.48 4.54 -0.51
CA HIS A 118 5.39 5.99 -0.39
C HIS A 118 4.93 6.37 1.01
N ARG A 119 5.27 7.58 1.46
CA ARG A 119 4.98 8.03 2.83
C ARG A 119 3.51 8.31 3.09
N SER A 120 2.72 8.46 2.03
CA SER A 120 1.29 8.80 2.11
C SER A 120 0.53 8.32 0.87
N PHE A 121 -0.80 8.24 0.98
CA PHE A 121 -1.67 8.02 -0.17
C PHE A 121 -1.49 9.12 -1.22
N TRP A 122 -1.33 10.38 -0.79
CA TRP A 122 -1.07 11.50 -1.69
C TRP A 122 0.19 11.31 -2.53
N ASP A 123 1.31 10.93 -1.89
CA ASP A 123 2.59 10.76 -2.59
C ASP A 123 2.51 9.61 -3.60
N LEU A 124 1.81 8.52 -3.26
CA LEU A 124 1.51 7.43 -4.19
C LEU A 124 0.71 7.91 -5.39
N MET A 125 -0.42 8.58 -5.18
CA MET A 125 -1.24 9.06 -6.30
C MET A 125 -0.50 10.08 -7.16
N LYS A 126 0.34 10.92 -6.55
CA LYS A 126 1.18 11.87 -7.28
C LYS A 126 2.18 11.15 -8.20
N ASP A 127 2.85 10.10 -7.73
CA ASP A 127 3.75 9.29 -8.56
C ASP A 127 3.00 8.59 -9.70
N LEU A 128 1.84 7.99 -9.43
CA LEU A 128 1.05 7.27 -10.42
C LEU A 128 0.44 8.16 -11.50
N CYS A 129 -0.01 9.36 -11.13
CA CYS A 129 -0.68 10.29 -12.06
C CYS A 129 0.28 11.26 -12.75
N THR A 130 1.56 11.31 -12.39
CA THR A 130 2.54 12.17 -13.05
C THR A 130 3.17 11.44 -14.24
N PRO A 131 3.12 12.01 -15.46
CA PRO A 131 3.79 11.41 -16.61
C PRO A 131 5.30 11.30 -16.34
N ARG A 132 5.86 10.09 -16.45
CA ARG A 132 7.31 9.91 -16.47
C ARG A 132 7.83 10.47 -17.80
N ARG A 133 8.73 11.44 -17.72
CA ARG A 133 9.37 12.08 -18.89
C ARG A 133 10.33 11.13 -19.58
#